data_AF-A0A924F0C0-F1
#
_entry.id   AF-A0A924F0C0-F1
#
_cell.length_a   1.000
_cell.length_b   1.000
_cell.length_c   1.000
_cell.angle_alpha   90.00
_cell.angle_beta   90.00
_cell.angle_gamma   90.00
#
_symmetry.space_group_name_H-M   'P 1'
#
loop_
_entity.id
_entity.type
_entity.pdbx_description
1 polymer ?
#
loop_
_entity_poly.entity_id
_entity_poly.type
_entity_poly.pdbx_seq_one_letter_code
_entity_poly.pdbx_strand_id
1 'polypeptide(L)'
;MPELTCSRCGTTRDGFERPPFPGAIGQRVQAELCQVCWGDWLKQQTMLINHYGLNVMDPQARQFLIKNMSSFLFKAGDGADIDTTKQGTITH
;
A
#
# COMPACT_ATOMS: atom_id res chain seq x y z
N MET A 1 -6.09 3.39 20.78
CA MET A 1 -5.38 2.79 19.65
C MET A 1 -4.27 1.88 20.14
N PRO A 2 -4.10 0.68 19.57
CA PRO A 2 -2.99 -0.21 19.93
C PRO A 2 -1.66 0.36 19.42
N GLU A 3 -0.63 0.32 20.26
CA GLU A 3 0.74 0.63 19.84
C GLU A 3 1.29 -0.51 18.98
N LEU A 4 1.91 -0.16 17.86
CA LEU A 4 2.45 -1.09 16.87
C LEU A 4 3.83 -0.62 16.40
N THR A 5 4.80 -1.52 16.38
CA THR A 5 6.08 -1.32 15.72
C THR A 5 5.89 -1.42 14.21
N CYS A 6 5.92 -0.28 13.51
CA CYS A 6 5.72 -0.25 12.08
C CYS A 6 6.91 -0.91 11.34
N SER A 7 6.65 -1.94 10.55
CA SER A 7 7.69 -2.65 9.76
C SER A 7 8.38 -1.75 8.74
N ARG A 8 7.68 -0.71 8.28
CA ARG A 8 8.20 0.22 7.28
C ARG A 8 9.14 1.29 7.85
N CYS A 9 8.74 1.96 8.93
CA CYS A 9 9.53 3.05 9.51
C CYS A 9 10.30 2.65 10.78
N GLY A 10 10.19 1.39 11.21
CA GLY A 10 10.90 0.83 12.37
C GLY A 10 10.52 1.47 13.72
N THR A 11 9.50 2.32 13.75
CA THR A 11 9.12 3.12 14.93
C THR A 11 7.79 2.64 15.48
N THR A 12 7.69 2.53 16.81
CA THR A 12 6.43 2.27 17.52
C THR A 12 5.52 3.49 17.45
N ARG A 13 4.32 3.30 16.91
CA ARG A 13 3.31 4.34 16.71
C ARG A 13 1.91 3.76 16.87
N ASP A 14 0.90 4.62 16.83
CA ASP A 14 -0.48 4.19 16.77
C ASP A 14 -0.76 3.35 15.51
N GLY A 15 -1.21 2.12 15.76
CA GLY A 15 -1.71 1.20 14.76
C GLY A 15 -3.18 1.45 14.42
N PHE A 16 -3.80 0.48 13.76
CA PHE A 16 -5.19 0.57 13.35
C PHE A 16 -6.13 -0.13 14.33
N GLU A 17 -7.21 0.53 14.73
CA GLU A 17 -8.28 -0.12 15.51
C GLU A 17 -9.08 -1.13 14.68
N ARG A 18 -9.16 -0.91 13.36
CA ARG A 18 -9.81 -1.79 12.39
C ARG A 18 -9.03 -1.85 11.09
N PRO A 19 -9.07 -2.96 10.33
CA PRO A 19 -8.43 -3.04 9.03
C PRO A 19 -8.87 -1.89 8.11
N PRO A 20 -7.94 -1.16 7.47
CA PRO A 20 -8.29 -0.05 6.58
C PRO A 20 -8.87 -0.54 5.24
N PHE A 21 -8.69 -1.82 4.92
CA PHE A 21 -9.20 -2.44 3.70
C PHE A 21 -9.69 -3.87 4.00
N PRO A 22 -10.73 -4.38 3.33
CA PRO A 22 -11.17 -5.76 3.51
C PRO A 22 -10.17 -6.78 2.93
N GLY A 23 -10.15 -7.98 3.51
CA GLY A 23 -9.32 -9.10 3.04
C GLY A 23 -7.98 -9.23 3.74
N ALA A 24 -7.20 -10.24 3.33
CA ALA A 24 -5.94 -10.63 3.99
C ALA A 24 -4.90 -9.50 4.00
N ILE A 25 -4.85 -8.71 2.93
CA ILE A 25 -3.93 -7.58 2.80
C ILE A 25 -4.24 -6.49 3.83
N GLY A 26 -5.51 -6.17 4.07
CA GLY A 26 -5.87 -5.16 5.07
C GLY A 26 -5.59 -5.60 6.49
N GLN A 27 -5.72 -6.91 6.77
CA GLN A 27 -5.28 -7.49 8.05
C GLN A 27 -3.76 -7.37 8.21
N ARG A 28 -2.99 -7.64 7.15
CA ARG A 28 -1.52 -7.45 7.15
C ARG A 28 -1.13 -6.00 7.40
N VAL A 29 -1.78 -5.06 6.72
CA VAL A 29 -1.56 -3.61 6.93
C VAL A 29 -1.85 -3.22 8.37
N GLN A 30 -2.96 -3.67 8.95
CA GLN A 30 -3.29 -3.41 10.35
C GLN A 30 -2.22 -3.96 11.31
N ALA A 31 -1.70 -5.15 11.04
CA ALA A 31 -0.77 -5.85 11.93
C ALA A 31 0.68 -5.37 11.83
N GLU A 32 1.09 -4.78 10.70
CA GLU A 32 2.50 -4.43 10.44
C GLU A 32 2.75 -2.94 10.25
N LEU A 33 1.72 -2.13 9.94
CA LEU A 33 1.90 -0.73 9.55
C LEU A 33 1.15 0.24 10.47
N CYS A 34 1.79 1.37 10.75
CA CYS A 34 1.16 2.46 11.47
C CYS A 34 0.30 3.35 10.55
N GLN A 35 -0.59 4.13 11.16
CA GLN A 35 -1.49 5.02 10.44
C GLN A 35 -0.77 6.07 9.57
N VAL A 36 0.40 6.53 10.02
CA VAL A 36 1.20 7.53 9.30
C VAL A 36 1.69 6.97 7.95
N CYS A 37 2.32 5.79 7.96
CA CYS A 37 2.85 5.16 6.75
C CYS A 37 1.76 4.79 5.75
N TRP A 38 0.57 4.44 6.25
CA TRP A 38 -0.61 4.22 5.41
C TRP A 38 -1.12 5.52 4.79
N GLY A 39 -1.16 6.62 5.56
CA GLY A 39 -1.51 7.93 5.03
C GLY A 39 -0.60 8.35 3.87
N ASP A 40 0.69 8.06 3.95
CA ASP A 40 1.62 8.30 2.84
C ASP A 40 1.33 7.42 1.63
N TRP A 41 0.88 6.18 1.83
CA TRP A 41 0.43 5.32 0.74
C TRP A 41 -0.81 5.90 0.06
N LEU A 42 -1.81 6.39 0.80
CA LEU A 42 -3.01 7.00 0.21
C LEU A 42 -2.68 8.21 -0.68
N LYS A 43 -1.68 9.02 -0.29
CA LYS A 43 -1.17 10.11 -1.13
C LYS A 43 -0.56 9.59 -2.42
N GLN A 44 0.28 8.55 -2.35
CA GLN A 44 0.88 7.90 -3.53
C GLN A 44 -0.18 7.26 -4.43
N GLN A 45 -1.14 6.53 -3.86
CA GLN A 45 -2.27 5.94 -4.58
C GLN A 45 -3.04 7.01 -5.35
N THR A 46 -3.35 8.14 -4.72
CA THR A 46 -4.05 9.26 -5.38
C THR A 46 -3.24 9.80 -6.56
N MET A 47 -1.92 9.94 -6.41
CA MET A 47 -1.05 10.36 -7.51
C MET A 47 -1.02 9.34 -8.64
N LEU A 48 -0.93 8.03 -8.34
CA LEU A 48 -0.97 6.97 -9.35
C LEU A 48 -2.30 6.96 -10.11
N ILE A 49 -3.42 7.11 -9.40
CA ILE A 49 -4.75 7.18 -10.00
C ILE A 49 -4.84 8.35 -10.98
N ASN A 50 -4.42 9.54 -10.56
CA ASN A 50 -4.48 10.73 -11.40
C ASN A 50 -3.51 10.68 -12.57
N HIS A 51 -2.29 10.15 -12.37
CA HIS A 51 -1.25 10.11 -13.40
C HIS A 51 -1.55 9.09 -14.50
N TYR A 52 -2.04 7.90 -14.13
CA TYR A 52 -2.36 6.83 -15.09
C TYR A 52 -3.84 6.80 -15.50
N GLY A 53 -4.67 7.70 -14.98
CA GLY A 53 -6.11 7.73 -15.24
C GLY A 53 -6.82 6.44 -14.78
N LEU A 54 -6.42 5.87 -13.64
CA LEU A 54 -6.90 4.56 -13.20
C LEU A 54 -8.36 4.61 -12.74
N ASN A 55 -9.15 3.67 -13.23
CA ASN A 55 -10.48 3.44 -12.68
C ASN A 55 -10.42 2.39 -11.55
N VAL A 56 -10.65 2.80 -10.29
CA VAL A 56 -10.64 1.87 -9.13
C VAL A 56 -11.70 0.77 -9.20
N MET A 57 -12.70 0.91 -10.08
CA MET A 57 -13.71 -0.10 -10.36
C MET A 57 -13.21 -1.18 -11.33
N ASP A 58 -12.12 -0.94 -12.05
CA ASP A 58 -11.47 -1.93 -12.91
C ASP A 58 -10.62 -2.91 -12.07
N PRO A 59 -10.85 -4.24 -12.18
CA PRO A 59 -10.00 -5.26 -11.57
C PRO A 59 -8.50 -5.11 -11.86
N GLN A 60 -8.11 -4.70 -13.08
CA GLN A 60 -6.70 -4.55 -13.46
C GLN A 60 -6.06 -3.37 -12.73
N ALA A 61 -6.75 -2.23 -12.67
CA ALA A 61 -6.30 -1.07 -11.91
C ALA A 61 -6.18 -1.38 -10.41
N ARG A 62 -7.12 -2.15 -9.83
CA ARG A 62 -7.02 -2.61 -8.44
C ARG A 62 -5.79 -3.48 -8.22
N GLN A 63 -5.52 -4.44 -9.12
CA GLN A 63 -4.33 -5.28 -9.03
C GLN A 63 -3.04 -4.46 -9.13
N PHE A 64 -3.00 -3.48 -10.04
CA PHE A 64 -1.88 -2.55 -10.16
C PHE A 64 -1.65 -1.75 -8.87
N LEU A 65 -2.71 -1.18 -8.29
CA LEU A 65 -2.64 -0.43 -7.03
C LEU A 65 -2.20 -1.32 -5.86
N ILE A 66 -2.73 -2.54 -5.74
CA ILE A 66 -2.34 -3.49 -4.69
C ILE A 66 -0.87 -3.88 -4.82
N LYS A 67 -0.39 -4.14 -6.05
CA LYS A 67 1.02 -4.48 -6.29
C LYS A 67 1.96 -3.34 -5.90
N ASN A 68 1.62 -2.11 -6.28
CA ASN A 68 2.38 -0.92 -5.89
C ASN A 68 2.31 -0.68 -4.38
N MET A 69 1.15 -0.90 -3.76
CA MET A 69 0.97 -0.77 -2.31
C MET A 69 1.91 -1.70 -1.56
N SER A 70 1.91 -2.99 -1.92
CA SER A 70 2.73 -3.98 -1.25
C SER A 70 4.22 -3.66 -1.40
N SER A 71 4.63 -3.20 -2.60
CA SER A 71 6.01 -2.73 -2.83
C SER A 71 6.35 -1.49 -1.99
N PHE A 72 5.43 -0.52 -1.88
CA PHE A 72 5.68 0.71 -1.13
C PHE A 72 5.70 0.52 0.39
N LEU A 73 4.88 -0.41 0.89
CA LEU A 73 4.67 -0.62 2.31
C LEU A 73 5.56 -1.71 2.91
N PHE A 74 5.83 -2.80 2.19
CA PHE A 74 6.50 -3.99 2.73
C PHE A 74 7.93 -4.21 2.20
N LYS A 75 8.50 -3.27 1.42
CA LYS A 75 9.86 -3.40 0.84
C LYS A 75 11.02 -3.57 1.82
N ALA A 76 10.79 -3.47 3.13
CA ALA A 76 11.84 -3.53 4.14
C ALA A 76 12.11 -4.94 4.72
N GLY A 77 11.43 -6.01 4.26
CA GLY A 77 11.63 -7.34 4.87
C GLY A 77 11.28 -8.58 4.04
N ASP A 78 10.56 -8.47 2.93
CA ASP A 78 10.29 -9.59 2.03
C ASP A 78 10.86 -9.26 0.65
N GLY A 79 11.78 -10.10 0.15
CA GLY A 79 12.48 -9.96 -1.14
C GLY A 79 11.58 -10.10 -2.36
N ALA A 80 10.59 -9.23 -2.49
CA ALA A 80 9.86 -9.00 -3.73
C ALA A 80 10.30 -7.65 -4.30
N ASP A 81 11.44 -7.68 -5.00
CA ASP A 81 11.89 -6.60 -5.87
C ASP A 81 10.81 -6.34 -6.93
N ILE A 82 9.94 -5.37 -6.68
CA ILE A 82 9.07 -4.80 -7.70
C ILE A 82 9.61 -3.42 -8.02
N ASP A 83 10.37 -3.39 -9.11
CA ASP A 83 10.86 -2.23 -9.82
C ASP A 83 9.68 -1.33 -10.22
N THR A 84 9.49 -0.23 -9.51
CA THR A 84 8.48 0.80 -9.79
C THR A 84 8.92 1.75 -10.93
N THR A 85 10.07 1.48 -11.57
CA THR A 85 10.62 2.26 -12.69
C THR A 85 10.14 1.76 -14.05
N LYS A 86 9.57 0.55 -14.12
CA LYS A 86 8.95 0.07 -15.36
C LYS A 86 7.54 0.63 -15.48
N GLN A 87 7.41 1.68 -16.31
CA GLN A 87 6.15 2.18 -16.86
C GLN A 87 5.43 1.01 -17.54
N GLY A 88 4.58 0.31 -16.78
CA GLY A 88 3.67 -0.68 -17.33
C GLY A 88 2.56 0.09 -18.01
N THR A 89 2.65 0.20 -19.33
CA THR A 89 1.56 0.63 -20.21
C THR A 89 0.31 -0.18 -19.84
N ILE A 90 -0.63 0.46 -19.16
CA ILE A 90 -2.01 -0.03 -19.04
C ILE A 90 -2.64 0.35 -20.37
N THR A 91 -2.49 -0.53 -21.37
CA THR A 91 -3.10 -0.33 -22.68
C THR A 91 -4.61 -0.54 -22.56
N HIS A 92 -5.34 0.46 -23.07
CA HIS A 92 -6.80 0.62 -23.05
C HIS A 92 -7.50 -0.28 -24.09
#